data_AF-A0A6S8ADK0-F1
#
_entry.id   AF-A0A6S8ADK0-F1
#
_cell.length_a   1.000
_cell.length_b   1.000
_cell.length_c   1.000
_cell.angle_alpha   90.00
_cell.angle_beta   90.00
_cell.angle_gamma   90.00
#
_symmetry.space_group_name_H-M   'P 1'
#
loop_
_entity.id
_entity.type
_entity.pdbx_description
1 polymer ?
#
loop_
_entity_poly.entity_id
_entity_poly.type
_entity_poly.pdbx_seq_one_letter_code
_entity_poly.pdbx_strand_id
1 'polypeptide(L)'
;MRNVEMKKNENFRKLIGYFSKQEEDSMKQKRVIIELKREWFSFTENKTEQRKSFYEESFHRIKKATGISDINEVVGKWSQQEATRKNLQSLIEKNETTLDTISNVHLGMTQKLEQAKLSGFNCRAGNTRRLIDELEDKLLNSRTKNKVVGRKLSSVKKTLLEARSGIQHLMDRLEFIQEGSRQEFFNDDSITIVLKKCENSLATLLEQMDKQRGFVIGVESHVDCPEDFRQYNNRVLTDLDNIIKNSTSDDSYLGTSSEDTAYYSSPQKDTNKKPDQVLTRNNIKKASKIILGKHYDGERNSTTNR
;
A
#
# COMPACT_ATOMS: atom_id res chain seq x y z
N MET A 1 97.80 -74.71 -46.89
CA MET A 1 98.26 -74.86 -45.49
C MET A 1 98.69 -73.54 -44.84
N ARG A 2 99.46 -72.66 -45.53
CA ARG A 2 99.90 -71.34 -45.01
C ARG A 2 98.81 -70.42 -44.42
N ASN A 3 97.63 -70.35 -45.03
CA ASN A 3 96.52 -69.51 -44.52
C ASN A 3 95.89 -70.02 -43.21
N VAL A 4 96.02 -71.32 -42.93
CA VAL A 4 95.50 -71.92 -41.69
C VAL A 4 96.49 -71.68 -40.55
N GLU A 5 97.80 -71.74 -40.83
CA GLU A 5 98.86 -71.39 -39.87
C GLU A 5 98.86 -69.92 -39.49
N MET A 6 98.67 -69.00 -40.45
CA MET A 6 98.57 -67.57 -40.17
C MET A 6 97.38 -67.24 -39.25
N LYS A 7 96.20 -67.83 -39.53
CA LYS A 7 95.01 -67.67 -38.68
C LYS A 7 95.18 -68.30 -37.30
N LYS A 8 95.85 -69.45 -37.21
CA LYS A 8 96.18 -70.08 -35.92
C LYS A 8 97.15 -69.22 -35.10
N ASN A 9 98.16 -68.63 -35.71
CA ASN A 9 99.14 -67.77 -35.04
C ASN A 9 98.54 -66.41 -34.63
N GLU A 10 97.66 -65.85 -35.45
CA GLU A 10 96.91 -64.63 -35.12
C GLU A 10 95.91 -64.86 -33.97
N ASN A 11 95.23 -66.01 -33.97
CA ASN A 11 94.38 -66.43 -32.85
C ASN A 11 95.20 -66.70 -31.58
N PHE A 12 96.41 -67.26 -31.69
CA PHE A 12 97.32 -67.46 -30.56
C PHE A 12 97.83 -66.14 -29.98
N ARG A 13 98.11 -65.13 -30.82
CA ARG A 13 98.47 -63.77 -30.37
C ARG A 13 97.32 -63.06 -29.65
N LYS A 14 96.09 -63.20 -30.16
CA LYS A 14 94.87 -62.69 -29.50
C LYS A 14 94.59 -63.41 -28.18
N LEU A 15 94.98 -64.68 -28.05
CA LEU A 15 94.83 -65.48 -26.82
C LEU A 15 95.89 -65.14 -25.75
N ILE A 16 97.12 -64.77 -26.15
CA ILE A 16 98.23 -64.38 -25.26
C ILE A 16 98.18 -62.90 -24.85
N GLY A 17 97.26 -62.10 -25.38
CA GLY A 17 97.00 -60.72 -24.94
C GLY A 17 97.89 -59.66 -25.58
N TYR A 18 98.62 -59.97 -26.65
CA TYR A 18 99.31 -58.97 -27.47
C TYR A 18 98.34 -58.38 -28.49
N PHE A 19 97.53 -57.41 -28.06
CA PHE A 19 96.68 -56.61 -28.94
C PHE A 19 97.51 -55.50 -29.61
N SER A 20 97.16 -55.11 -30.84
CA SER A 20 97.76 -53.90 -31.44
C SER A 20 97.32 -52.67 -30.64
N LYS A 21 98.18 -51.65 -30.50
CA LYS A 21 97.87 -50.42 -29.75
C LYS A 21 96.54 -49.77 -30.18
N GLN A 22 96.22 -49.85 -31.47
CA GLN A 22 94.95 -49.37 -32.03
C GLN A 22 93.72 -50.20 -31.61
N GLU A 23 93.88 -51.52 -31.45
CA GLU A 23 92.81 -52.40 -30.97
C GLU A 23 92.57 -52.26 -29.47
N GLU A 24 93.65 -52.06 -28.68
CA GLU A 24 93.54 -51.73 -27.26
C GLU A 24 92.80 -50.41 -27.03
N ASP A 25 93.13 -49.37 -27.81
CA ASP A 25 92.45 -48.07 -27.71
C ASP A 25 90.98 -48.18 -28.15
N SER A 26 90.65 -48.98 -29.17
CA SER A 26 89.27 -49.26 -29.54
C SER A 26 88.49 -50.00 -28.44
N MET A 27 89.12 -50.95 -27.76
CA MET A 27 88.51 -51.69 -26.65
C MET A 27 88.32 -50.81 -25.42
N LYS A 28 89.27 -49.91 -25.12
CA LYS A 28 89.11 -48.90 -24.07
C LYS A 28 87.96 -47.94 -24.40
N GLN A 29 87.88 -47.45 -25.63
CA GLN A 29 86.75 -46.62 -26.08
C GLN A 29 85.41 -47.35 -25.96
N LYS A 30 85.33 -48.61 -26.40
CA LYS A 30 84.11 -49.42 -26.26
C LYS A 30 83.74 -49.65 -24.79
N ARG A 31 84.72 -49.88 -23.91
CA ARG A 31 84.47 -50.03 -22.47
C ARG A 31 83.89 -48.75 -21.87
N VAL A 32 84.49 -47.61 -22.19
CA VAL A 32 84.00 -46.28 -21.75
C VAL A 32 82.58 -46.03 -22.26
N ILE A 33 82.27 -46.37 -23.52
CA ILE A 33 80.92 -46.22 -24.08
C ILE A 33 79.91 -47.14 -23.38
N ILE A 34 80.28 -48.38 -23.09
CA ILE A 34 79.41 -49.33 -22.36
C ILE A 34 79.14 -48.82 -20.94
N GLU A 35 80.15 -48.26 -20.28
CA GLU A 35 80.07 -47.71 -18.93
C GLU A 35 79.19 -46.45 -18.90
N LEU A 36 79.42 -45.50 -19.80
CA LEU A 36 78.55 -44.33 -20.01
C LEU A 36 77.11 -44.73 -20.33
N LYS A 37 76.91 -45.75 -21.16
CA LYS A 37 75.58 -46.26 -21.48
C LYS A 37 74.92 -46.83 -20.24
N ARG A 38 75.64 -47.61 -19.42
CA ARG A 38 75.12 -48.14 -18.15
C ARG A 38 74.73 -47.03 -17.20
N GLU A 39 75.56 -46.00 -17.06
CA GLU A 39 75.25 -44.82 -16.25
C GLU A 39 74.03 -44.08 -16.76
N TRP A 40 73.93 -43.82 -18.07
CA TRP A 40 72.75 -43.19 -18.69
C TRP A 40 71.48 -44.01 -18.47
N PHE A 41 71.52 -45.32 -18.68
CA PHE A 41 70.38 -46.20 -18.41
C PHE A 41 69.96 -46.14 -16.94
N SER A 42 70.92 -46.24 -16.01
CA SER A 42 70.64 -46.13 -14.57
C SER A 42 70.07 -44.76 -14.19
N PHE A 43 70.55 -43.68 -14.80
CA PHE A 43 70.06 -42.32 -14.58
C PHE A 43 68.63 -42.17 -15.08
N THR A 44 68.31 -42.72 -16.26
CA THR A 44 66.94 -42.70 -16.78
C THR A 44 65.99 -43.53 -15.92
N GLU A 45 66.42 -44.72 -15.47
CA GLU A 45 65.64 -45.60 -14.60
C GLU A 45 65.35 -44.92 -13.26
N ASN A 46 66.38 -44.40 -12.58
CA ASN A 46 66.25 -43.61 -11.36
C ASN A 46 65.29 -42.43 -11.52
N LYS A 47 65.36 -41.70 -12.65
CA LYS A 47 64.44 -40.60 -12.92
C LYS A 47 63.00 -41.08 -13.11
N THR A 48 62.78 -42.24 -13.73
CA THR A 48 61.43 -42.81 -13.84
C THR A 48 60.90 -43.31 -12.50
N GLU A 49 61.75 -43.90 -11.66
CA GLU A 49 61.39 -44.36 -10.32
C GLU A 49 61.07 -43.20 -9.38
N GLN A 50 61.86 -42.13 -9.42
CA GLN A 50 61.57 -40.90 -8.67
C GLN A 50 60.23 -40.29 -9.09
N ARG A 51 59.90 -40.29 -10.39
CA ARG A 51 58.58 -39.83 -10.86
C ARG A 51 57.46 -40.74 -10.36
N LYS A 52 57.64 -42.07 -10.41
CA LYS A 52 56.66 -43.02 -9.90
C LYS A 52 56.43 -42.83 -8.40
N SER A 53 57.51 -42.72 -7.62
CA SER A 53 57.47 -42.46 -6.18
C SER A 53 56.76 -41.15 -5.84
N PHE A 54 57.03 -40.07 -6.60
CA PHE A 54 56.33 -38.80 -6.43
C PHE A 54 54.82 -38.90 -6.68
N TYR A 55 54.41 -39.60 -7.75
CA TYR A 55 52.99 -39.82 -8.03
C TYR A 55 52.33 -40.71 -6.97
N GLU A 56 53.02 -41.74 -6.50
CA GLU A 56 52.53 -42.64 -5.45
C GLU A 56 52.35 -41.91 -4.12
N GLU A 57 53.31 -41.07 -3.73
CA GLU A 57 53.21 -40.25 -2.52
C GLU A 57 52.08 -39.22 -2.64
N SER A 58 51.96 -38.55 -3.80
CA SER A 58 50.87 -37.62 -4.07
C SER A 58 49.50 -38.31 -4.01
N PHE A 59 49.40 -39.51 -4.57
CA PHE A 59 48.19 -40.32 -4.53
C PHE A 59 47.87 -40.76 -3.10
N HIS A 60 48.87 -41.16 -2.30
CA HIS A 60 48.69 -41.52 -0.90
C HIS A 60 48.22 -40.32 -0.06
N ARG A 61 48.80 -39.13 -0.28
CA ARG A 61 48.37 -37.88 0.37
C ARG A 61 46.92 -37.55 0.03
N ILE A 62 46.52 -37.64 -1.23
CA ILE A 62 45.12 -37.44 -1.67
C ILE A 62 44.20 -38.50 -1.06
N LYS A 63 44.61 -39.78 -1.08
CA LYS A 63 43.86 -40.90 -0.50
C LYS A 63 43.60 -40.70 0.99
N LYS A 64 44.63 -40.27 1.73
CA LYS A 64 44.55 -39.99 3.17
C LYS A 64 43.71 -38.74 3.47
N ALA A 65 43.81 -37.70 2.66
CA ALA A 65 43.05 -36.47 2.84
C ALA A 65 41.56 -36.62 2.48
N THR A 66 41.26 -37.42 1.45
CA THR A 66 39.88 -37.65 0.99
C THR A 66 39.20 -38.83 1.69
N GLY A 67 39.97 -39.73 2.31
CA GLY A 67 39.48 -40.93 2.98
C GLY A 67 38.87 -41.97 2.03
N ILE A 68 39.11 -41.84 0.72
CA ILE A 68 38.53 -42.71 -0.31
C ILE A 68 39.46 -43.90 -0.56
N SER A 69 38.96 -45.12 -0.42
CA SER A 69 39.83 -46.31 -0.52
C SER A 69 39.99 -46.82 -1.95
N ASP A 70 38.95 -46.68 -2.78
CA ASP A 70 38.88 -47.23 -4.13
C ASP A 70 38.61 -46.17 -5.20
N ILE A 71 39.23 -46.33 -6.38
CA ILE A 71 39.07 -45.42 -7.52
C ILE A 71 37.60 -45.37 -7.98
N ASN A 72 36.88 -46.49 -7.92
CA ASN A 72 35.47 -46.55 -8.31
C ASN A 72 34.57 -45.72 -7.36
N GLU A 73 34.94 -45.61 -6.08
CA GLU A 73 34.26 -44.73 -5.12
C GLU A 73 34.49 -43.25 -5.48
N VAL A 74 35.69 -42.90 -5.95
CA VAL A 74 36.00 -41.54 -6.45
C VAL A 74 35.11 -41.19 -7.64
N VAL A 75 34.97 -42.10 -8.61
CA VAL A 75 34.12 -41.88 -9.80
C VAL A 75 32.65 -41.71 -9.41
N GLY A 76 32.16 -42.52 -8.46
CA GLY A 76 30.80 -42.40 -7.93
C GLY A 76 30.55 -41.05 -7.24
N LYS A 77 31.45 -40.62 -6.35
CA LYS A 77 31.34 -39.33 -5.64
C LYS A 77 31.47 -38.14 -6.60
N TRP A 78 32.37 -38.21 -7.58
CA TRP A 78 32.48 -37.16 -8.59
C TRP A 78 31.19 -37.09 -9.41
N SER A 79 30.66 -38.21 -9.89
CA SER A 79 29.39 -38.22 -10.62
C SER A 79 28.24 -37.60 -9.82
N GLN A 80 28.14 -37.91 -8.52
CA GLN A 80 27.13 -37.32 -7.63
C GLN A 80 27.36 -35.82 -7.39
N GLN A 81 28.60 -35.38 -7.18
CA GLN A 81 28.94 -33.97 -7.02
C GLN A 81 28.68 -33.18 -8.31
N GLU A 82 28.96 -33.78 -9.46
CA GLU A 82 28.70 -33.20 -10.78
C GLU A 82 27.19 -33.07 -11.04
N ALA A 83 26.40 -34.07 -10.65
CA ALA A 83 24.93 -33.98 -10.70
C ALA A 83 24.41 -32.86 -9.79
N THR A 84 24.96 -32.73 -8.57
CA THR A 84 24.60 -31.66 -7.62
C THR A 84 24.96 -30.29 -8.18
N ARG A 85 26.17 -30.16 -8.76
CA ARG A 85 26.65 -28.93 -9.41
C ARG A 85 25.75 -28.52 -10.57
N LYS A 86 25.36 -29.47 -11.44
CA LYS A 86 24.44 -29.23 -12.55
C LYS A 86 23.05 -28.78 -12.06
N ASN A 87 22.54 -29.40 -11.00
CA ASN A 87 21.26 -29.01 -10.42
C ASN A 87 21.31 -27.57 -9.86
N LEU A 88 22.37 -27.23 -9.12
CA LEU A 88 22.57 -25.87 -8.61
C LEU A 88 22.70 -24.86 -9.75
N GLN A 89 23.44 -25.21 -10.81
CA GLN A 89 23.56 -24.36 -12.00
C GLN A 89 22.20 -24.12 -12.68
N SER A 90 21.38 -25.17 -12.83
CA SER A 90 20.01 -25.03 -13.35
C SER A 90 19.13 -24.18 -12.44
N LEU A 91 19.28 -24.29 -11.12
CA LEU A 91 18.53 -23.49 -10.16
C LEU A 91 18.93 -22.01 -10.21
N ILE A 92 20.22 -21.71 -10.40
CA ILE A 92 20.71 -20.34 -10.61
C ILE A 92 20.08 -19.74 -11.87
N GLU A 93 20.13 -20.46 -13.00
CA GLU A 93 19.55 -19.99 -14.27
C GLU A 93 18.03 -19.76 -14.17
N LYS A 94 17.31 -20.67 -13.49
CA LYS A 94 15.88 -20.48 -13.21
C LYS A 94 15.64 -19.25 -12.32
N ASN A 95 16.46 -19.04 -11.30
CA ASN A 95 16.30 -17.88 -10.43
C ASN A 95 16.61 -16.57 -11.17
N GLU A 96 17.64 -16.53 -12.01
CA GLU A 96 17.97 -15.37 -12.85
C GLU A 96 16.81 -15.01 -13.79
N THR A 97 16.27 -16.01 -14.51
CA THR A 97 15.10 -15.78 -15.38
C THR A 97 13.86 -15.30 -14.60
N THR A 98 13.63 -15.85 -13.40
CA THR A 98 12.52 -15.36 -12.55
C THR A 98 12.77 -13.93 -12.05
N LEU A 99 14.00 -13.57 -11.69
CA LEU A 99 14.35 -12.20 -11.31
C LEU A 99 14.13 -11.23 -12.46
N ASP A 100 14.54 -11.60 -13.67
CA ASP A 100 14.34 -10.78 -14.86
C ASP A 100 12.85 -10.58 -15.17
N THR A 101 12.04 -11.64 -15.07
CA THR A 101 10.59 -11.52 -15.27
C THR A 101 9.93 -10.61 -14.23
N ILE A 102 10.27 -10.76 -12.95
CA ILE A 102 9.76 -9.91 -11.87
C ILE A 102 10.23 -8.46 -12.06
N SER A 103 11.50 -8.26 -12.44
CA SER A 103 12.07 -6.94 -12.71
C SER A 103 11.34 -6.24 -13.87
N ASN A 104 11.07 -6.96 -14.95
CA ASN A 104 10.32 -6.46 -16.10
C ASN A 104 8.87 -6.10 -15.72
N VAL A 105 8.19 -6.94 -14.93
CA VAL A 105 6.84 -6.65 -14.42
C VAL A 105 6.86 -5.41 -13.51
N HIS A 106 7.84 -5.31 -12.62
CA HIS A 106 8.01 -4.15 -11.74
C HIS A 106 8.24 -2.86 -12.55
N LEU A 107 9.11 -2.90 -13.55
CA LEU A 107 9.38 -1.77 -14.45
C LEU A 107 8.10 -1.37 -15.21
N GLY A 108 7.40 -2.34 -15.79
CA GLY A 108 6.15 -2.09 -16.50
C GLY A 108 5.06 -1.51 -15.60
N MET A 109 4.95 -1.99 -14.35
CA MET A 109 4.00 -1.44 -13.37
C MET A 109 4.39 -0.04 -12.92
N THR A 110 5.69 0.23 -12.75
CA THR A 110 6.22 1.56 -12.43
C THR A 110 5.92 2.54 -13.56
N GLN A 111 6.13 2.14 -14.81
CA GLN A 111 5.77 2.96 -15.98
C GLN A 111 4.27 3.23 -16.07
N LYS A 112 3.42 2.22 -15.83
CA LYS A 112 1.95 2.42 -15.76
C LYS A 112 1.57 3.38 -14.64
N LEU A 113 2.23 3.28 -13.49
CA LEU A 113 2.03 4.18 -12.37
C LEU A 113 2.50 5.60 -12.69
N GLU A 114 3.62 5.77 -13.38
CA GLU A 114 4.09 7.07 -13.87
C GLU A 114 3.13 7.67 -14.90
N GLN A 115 2.62 6.87 -15.84
CA GLN A 115 1.60 7.30 -16.79
C GLN A 115 0.29 7.68 -16.08
N ALA A 116 -0.14 6.91 -15.06
CA ALA A 116 -1.30 7.23 -14.25
C ALA A 116 -1.10 8.51 -13.42
N LYS A 117 0.10 8.71 -12.86
CA LYS A 117 0.49 9.96 -12.20
C LYS A 117 0.48 11.11 -13.19
N LEU A 118 1.09 10.98 -14.36
CA LEU A 118 1.18 12.04 -15.36
C LEU A 118 -0.21 12.43 -15.91
N SER A 119 -1.06 11.43 -16.19
CA SER A 119 -2.45 11.63 -16.63
C SER A 119 -3.36 12.19 -15.51
N GLY A 120 -3.10 11.84 -14.25
CA GLY A 120 -3.81 12.39 -13.09
C GLY A 120 -3.34 13.80 -12.70
N PHE A 121 -2.05 14.11 -12.85
CA PHE A 121 -1.44 15.34 -12.36
C PHE A 121 -1.50 16.48 -13.39
N ASN A 122 -1.39 16.18 -14.70
CA ASN A 122 -1.24 17.23 -15.71
C ASN A 122 -2.57 17.70 -16.33
N CYS A 123 -3.66 16.92 -16.23
CA CYS A 123 -4.97 17.31 -16.81
C CYS A 123 -6.13 17.33 -15.80
N ARG A 124 -5.95 16.83 -14.57
CA ARG A 124 -7.05 16.65 -13.63
C ARG A 124 -6.90 17.35 -12.28
N ALA A 125 -5.71 17.66 -11.77
CA ALA A 125 -5.60 18.25 -10.43
C ALA A 125 -6.32 19.61 -10.27
N GLY A 126 -6.32 20.47 -11.30
CA GLY A 126 -7.04 21.75 -11.27
C GLY A 126 -8.55 21.62 -11.51
N ASN A 127 -8.95 20.81 -12.51
CA ASN A 127 -10.38 20.64 -12.86
C ASN A 127 -11.13 19.74 -11.88
N THR A 128 -10.48 18.71 -11.32
CA THR A 128 -11.11 17.87 -10.28
C THR A 128 -11.26 18.63 -8.98
N ARG A 129 -10.29 19.47 -8.59
CA ARG A 129 -10.43 20.30 -7.40
C ARG A 129 -11.55 21.34 -7.55
N ARG A 130 -11.59 22.06 -8.69
CA ARG A 130 -12.72 22.97 -9.00
C ARG A 130 -14.06 22.25 -9.04
N LEU A 131 -14.11 21.05 -9.62
CA LEU A 131 -15.34 20.24 -9.62
C LEU A 131 -15.73 19.80 -8.21
N ILE A 132 -14.78 19.44 -7.36
CA ILE A 132 -15.02 19.12 -5.95
C ILE A 132 -15.57 20.36 -5.23
N ASP A 133 -14.93 21.52 -5.40
CA ASP A 133 -15.38 22.79 -4.81
C ASP A 133 -16.82 23.12 -5.27
N GLU A 134 -17.13 22.97 -6.58
CA GLU A 134 -18.49 23.18 -7.11
C GLU A 134 -19.52 22.18 -6.56
N LEU A 135 -19.11 20.93 -6.32
CA LEU A 135 -19.99 19.91 -5.74
C LEU A 135 -20.22 20.18 -4.25
N GLU A 136 -19.20 20.61 -3.52
CA GLU A 136 -19.29 21.04 -2.13
C GLU A 136 -20.22 22.25 -1.99
N ASP A 137 -20.09 23.25 -2.88
CA ASP A 137 -20.97 24.41 -2.94
C ASP A 137 -22.43 24.03 -3.23
N LYS A 138 -22.66 23.11 -4.18
CA LYS A 138 -24.01 22.60 -4.49
C LYS A 138 -24.61 21.87 -3.30
N LEU A 139 -23.82 21.07 -2.58
CA LEU A 139 -24.26 20.34 -1.40
C LEU A 139 -24.63 21.32 -0.29
N LEU A 140 -23.77 22.30 -0.01
CA LEU A 140 -24.01 23.32 1.00
C LEU A 140 -25.27 24.14 0.69
N ASN A 141 -25.44 24.57 -0.56
CA ASN A 141 -26.64 25.28 -1.02
C ASN A 141 -27.91 24.43 -0.93
N SER A 142 -27.84 23.15 -1.25
CA SER A 142 -28.98 22.24 -1.09
C SER A 142 -29.34 22.06 0.39
N ARG A 143 -28.33 21.94 1.26
CA ARG A 143 -28.52 21.80 2.71
C ARG A 143 -29.14 23.05 3.34
N THR A 144 -28.71 24.24 2.93
CA THR A 144 -29.30 25.51 3.42
C THR A 144 -30.75 25.65 2.95
N LYS A 145 -31.04 25.36 1.68
CA LYS A 145 -32.41 25.33 1.14
C LYS A 145 -33.30 24.36 1.92
N ASN A 146 -32.82 23.15 2.20
CA ASN A 146 -33.57 22.16 2.97
C ASN A 146 -33.86 22.66 4.39
N LYS A 147 -32.91 23.29 5.07
CA LYS A 147 -33.14 23.92 6.39
C LYS A 147 -34.22 25.00 6.34
N VAL A 148 -34.21 25.86 5.31
CA VAL A 148 -35.23 26.92 5.14
C VAL A 148 -36.61 26.31 4.90
N VAL A 149 -36.72 25.31 4.03
CA VAL A 149 -37.98 24.59 3.77
C VAL A 149 -38.47 23.90 5.04
N GLY A 150 -37.58 23.26 5.81
CA GLY A 150 -37.91 22.64 7.09
C GLY A 150 -38.49 23.64 8.11
N ARG A 151 -37.91 24.84 8.21
CA ARG A 151 -38.45 25.92 9.07
C ARG A 151 -39.85 26.36 8.62
N LYS A 152 -40.05 26.56 7.31
CA LYS A 152 -41.36 26.91 6.74
C LYS A 152 -42.41 25.83 7.03
N LEU A 153 -42.05 24.55 6.83
CA LEU A 153 -42.94 23.43 7.13
C LEU A 153 -43.29 23.36 8.62
N SER A 154 -42.32 23.56 9.51
CA SER A 154 -42.58 23.62 10.95
C SER A 154 -43.53 24.76 11.32
N SER A 155 -43.38 25.93 10.69
CA SER A 155 -44.27 27.06 10.89
C SER A 155 -45.70 26.74 10.44
N VAL A 156 -45.87 26.20 9.22
CA VAL A 156 -47.18 25.80 8.68
C VAL A 156 -47.83 24.71 9.54
N LYS A 157 -47.03 23.75 10.02
CA LYS A 157 -47.51 22.71 10.93
C LYS A 157 -48.03 23.31 12.23
N LYS A 158 -47.32 24.29 12.81
CA LYS A 158 -47.76 24.99 14.02
C LYS A 158 -49.08 25.71 13.80
N THR A 159 -49.21 26.48 12.72
CA THR A 159 -50.47 27.19 12.41
C THR A 159 -51.63 26.23 12.15
N LEU A 160 -51.36 25.07 11.53
CA LEU A 160 -52.39 24.05 11.31
C LEU A 160 -52.84 23.40 12.64
N LEU A 161 -51.92 23.16 13.58
CA LEU A 161 -52.24 22.66 14.92
C LEU A 161 -53.06 23.67 15.73
N GLU A 162 -52.71 24.96 15.64
CA GLU A 162 -53.46 26.06 16.26
C GLU A 162 -54.87 26.14 15.67
N ALA A 163 -55.01 26.10 14.33
CA ALA A 163 -56.30 26.09 13.66
C ALA A 163 -57.14 24.85 14.04
N ARG A 164 -56.52 23.66 14.07
CA ARG A 164 -57.15 22.41 14.52
C ARG A 164 -57.70 22.54 15.94
N SER A 165 -56.92 23.12 16.85
CA SER A 165 -57.35 23.35 18.24
C SER A 165 -58.48 24.40 18.30
N GLY A 166 -58.41 25.46 17.50
CA GLY A 166 -59.49 26.45 17.37
C GLY A 166 -60.80 25.84 16.88
N ILE A 167 -60.75 24.93 15.91
CA ILE A 167 -61.93 24.19 15.42
C ILE A 167 -62.50 23.28 16.52
N GLN A 168 -61.65 22.60 17.29
CA GLN A 168 -62.10 21.82 18.44
C GLN A 168 -62.81 22.70 19.47
N HIS A 169 -62.24 23.85 19.82
CA HIS A 169 -62.89 24.78 20.74
C HIS A 169 -64.21 25.35 20.21
N LEU A 170 -64.30 25.61 18.90
CA LEU A 170 -65.57 26.00 18.27
C LEU A 170 -66.61 24.89 18.38
N MET A 171 -66.22 23.63 18.12
CA MET A 171 -67.08 22.47 18.31
C MET A 171 -67.58 22.38 19.76
N ASP A 172 -66.66 22.43 20.74
CA ASP A 172 -67.00 22.33 22.18
C ASP A 172 -67.98 23.44 22.61
N ARG A 173 -67.86 24.65 22.04
CA ARG A 173 -68.78 25.76 22.35
C ARG A 173 -70.13 25.67 21.64
N LEU A 174 -70.16 25.12 20.42
CA LEU A 174 -71.39 24.94 19.65
C LEU A 174 -72.17 23.67 20.05
N GLU A 175 -71.53 22.73 20.76
CA GLU A 175 -72.15 21.52 21.31
C GLU A 175 -73.36 21.85 22.20
N PHE A 176 -73.34 22.98 22.92
CA PHE A 176 -74.45 23.45 23.75
C PHE A 176 -75.70 23.90 22.96
N ILE A 177 -75.54 24.23 21.69
CA ILE A 177 -76.63 24.71 20.81
C ILE A 177 -77.16 23.55 19.95
N GLN A 178 -76.32 22.55 19.71
CA GLN A 178 -76.63 21.37 18.90
C GLN A 178 -77.22 20.25 19.77
N GLU A 179 -78.39 20.49 20.38
CA GLU A 179 -79.13 19.44 21.08
C GLU A 179 -79.52 18.32 20.10
N GLY A 180 -78.72 17.25 20.06
CA GLY A 180 -79.06 15.99 19.38
C GLY A 180 -78.04 15.42 18.41
N SER A 181 -76.94 16.11 18.08
CA SER A 181 -75.91 15.53 17.19
C SER A 181 -74.86 14.75 17.99
N ARG A 182 -74.88 13.42 17.83
CA ARG A 182 -73.84 12.48 18.30
C ARG A 182 -72.43 13.06 18.09
N GLN A 183 -71.62 13.12 19.16
CA GLN A 183 -70.20 13.46 19.08
C GLN A 183 -69.52 12.59 18.02
N GLU A 184 -69.16 13.18 16.88
CA GLU A 184 -68.29 12.54 15.93
C GLU A 184 -66.84 12.74 16.39
N PHE A 185 -66.07 11.65 16.41
CA PHE A 185 -64.66 11.68 16.78
C PHE A 185 -63.91 12.69 15.89
N PHE A 186 -63.25 13.66 16.52
CA PHE A 186 -62.47 14.68 15.84
C PHE A 186 -61.14 14.10 15.33
N ASN A 187 -61.19 13.55 14.12
CA ASN A 187 -60.03 13.03 13.38
C ASN A 187 -59.68 13.96 12.20
N ASP A 188 -58.44 13.88 11.71
CA ASP A 188 -57.93 14.77 10.64
C ASP A 188 -58.77 14.70 9.35
N ASP A 189 -59.40 13.55 9.05
CA ASP A 189 -60.30 13.38 7.91
C ASP A 189 -61.71 13.96 8.14
N SER A 190 -62.10 14.16 9.40
CA SER A 190 -63.43 14.66 9.82
C SER A 190 -63.45 16.19 10.01
N ILE A 191 -62.29 16.85 10.01
CA ILE A 191 -62.15 18.30 10.28
C ILE A 191 -63.06 19.14 9.37
N THR A 192 -63.17 18.79 8.07
CA THR A 192 -64.00 19.52 7.10
C THR A 192 -65.50 19.36 7.37
N ILE A 193 -65.91 18.17 7.81
CA ILE A 193 -67.30 17.85 8.16
C ILE A 193 -67.69 18.61 9.43
N VAL A 194 -66.81 18.63 10.42
CA VAL A 194 -66.96 19.37 11.68
C VAL A 194 -67.06 20.87 11.43
N LEU A 195 -66.18 21.43 10.60
CA LEU A 195 -66.22 22.85 10.22
C LEU A 195 -67.55 23.24 9.58
N LYS A 196 -68.05 22.41 8.64
CA LYS A 196 -69.33 22.64 7.97
C LYS A 196 -70.51 22.58 8.95
N LYS A 197 -70.45 21.68 9.95
CA LYS A 197 -71.44 21.64 11.03
C LYS A 197 -71.39 22.88 11.91
N CYS A 198 -70.19 23.35 12.25
CA CYS A 198 -70.00 24.59 13.00
C CYS A 198 -70.55 25.80 12.24
N GLU A 199 -70.27 25.89 10.94
CA GLU A 199 -70.79 26.93 10.04
C GLU A 199 -72.32 26.95 10.01
N ASN A 200 -72.95 25.79 9.80
CA ASN A 200 -74.41 25.67 9.80
C ASN A 200 -75.02 26.07 11.15
N SER A 201 -74.42 25.67 12.26
CA SER A 201 -74.90 26.02 13.60
C SER A 201 -74.79 27.53 13.85
N LEU A 202 -73.66 28.16 13.49
CA LEU A 202 -73.49 29.60 13.59
C LEU A 202 -74.46 30.37 12.68
N ALA A 203 -74.72 29.88 11.47
CA ALA A 203 -75.71 30.47 10.57
C ALA A 203 -77.12 30.44 11.17
N THR A 204 -77.51 29.31 11.79
CA THR A 204 -78.81 29.22 12.48
C THR A 204 -78.91 30.14 13.69
N LEU A 205 -77.82 30.33 14.45
CA LEU A 205 -77.78 31.30 15.56
C LEU A 205 -77.94 32.73 15.06
N LEU A 206 -77.23 33.09 14.00
CA LEU A 206 -77.36 34.42 13.39
C LEU A 206 -78.80 34.67 12.91
N GLU A 207 -79.43 33.68 12.28
CA GLU A 207 -80.82 33.77 11.86
C GLU A 207 -81.79 33.89 13.06
N GLN A 208 -81.54 33.17 14.15
CA GLN A 208 -82.30 33.31 15.40
C GLN A 208 -82.11 34.69 16.04
N MET A 209 -80.89 35.22 16.04
CA MET A 209 -80.59 36.56 16.55
C MET A 209 -81.22 37.65 15.68
N ASP A 210 -81.23 37.51 14.36
CA ASP A 210 -81.89 38.45 13.45
C ASP A 210 -83.41 38.41 13.60
N LYS A 211 -84.00 37.22 13.81
CA LYS A 211 -85.42 37.08 14.19
C LYS A 211 -85.73 37.74 15.53
N GLN A 212 -84.84 37.63 16.52
CA GLN A 212 -84.98 38.31 17.81
C GLN A 212 -84.77 39.83 17.69
N ARG A 213 -83.87 40.32 16.83
CA ARG A 213 -83.70 41.75 16.55
C ARG A 213 -84.89 42.34 15.78
N GLY A 214 -85.47 41.58 14.85
CA GLY A 214 -86.70 41.95 14.15
C GLY A 214 -87.93 42.02 15.07
N PHE A 215 -87.91 41.32 16.20
CA PHE A 215 -88.96 41.42 17.24
C PHE A 215 -88.81 42.66 18.14
N VAL A 216 -87.62 43.27 18.20
CA VAL A 216 -87.34 44.45 19.06
C VAL A 216 -87.53 45.78 18.31
N ILE A 217 -87.71 45.77 16.98
CA ILE A 217 -88.20 46.95 16.22
C ILE A 217 -89.73 47.06 16.39
N GLY A 218 -90.17 47.27 17.62
CA GLY A 218 -91.57 47.41 17.98
C GLY A 218 -91.79 47.97 19.38
N VAL A 219 -90.74 48.22 20.16
CA VAL A 219 -90.84 48.87 21.47
C VAL A 219 -89.66 49.82 21.64
N GLU A 220 -89.95 51.13 21.61
CA GLU A 220 -89.05 52.18 22.08
C GLU A 220 -88.56 51.84 23.50
N SER A 221 -87.25 51.67 23.67
CA SER A 221 -86.61 51.96 24.94
C SER A 221 -85.18 52.42 24.71
N HIS A 222 -84.98 53.68 25.06
CA HIS A 222 -83.71 54.33 25.31
C HIS A 222 -82.91 53.52 26.33
N VAL A 223 -81.76 52.97 25.92
CA VAL A 223 -80.76 52.42 26.83
C VAL A 223 -79.39 52.89 26.34
N ASP A 224 -78.82 53.85 27.07
CA ASP A 224 -77.42 54.22 26.96
C ASP A 224 -76.55 53.00 27.28
N CYS A 225 -75.70 52.60 26.33
CA CYS A 225 -74.70 51.56 26.54
C CYS A 225 -73.29 52.18 26.51
N PRO A 226 -72.51 52.10 27.61
CA PRO A 226 -71.22 52.78 27.77
C PRO A 226 -70.12 52.32 26.81
N GLU A 227 -69.25 53.29 26.53
CA GLU A 227 -68.17 53.32 25.54
C GLU A 227 -66.91 52.50 25.91
N ASP A 228 -67.06 51.26 26.40
CA ASP A 228 -65.93 50.43 26.86
C ASP A 228 -65.89 49.04 26.21
N PHE A 229 -65.62 48.98 24.91
CA PHE A 229 -65.04 47.78 24.27
C PHE A 229 -64.06 48.19 23.15
N ARG A 230 -62.96 48.85 23.55
CA ARG A 230 -61.75 48.99 22.72
C ARG A 230 -60.50 48.61 23.49
N GLN A 231 -60.42 47.37 23.97
CA GLN A 231 -59.15 46.81 24.43
C GLN A 231 -59.02 45.33 24.10
N TYR A 232 -58.96 44.98 22.82
CA TYR A 232 -58.03 43.95 22.36
C TYR A 232 -57.51 44.35 20.99
N ASN A 233 -56.35 45.02 21.02
CA ASN A 233 -55.51 45.27 19.87
C ASN A 233 -55.10 43.92 19.25
N ASN A 234 -55.92 43.36 18.36
CA ASN A 234 -55.50 42.27 17.49
C ASN A 234 -54.69 42.83 16.30
N ARG A 235 -53.66 43.64 16.60
CA ARG A 235 -52.56 43.81 15.65
C ARG A 235 -51.71 42.56 15.79
N VAL A 236 -51.97 41.58 14.94
CA VAL A 236 -50.99 40.54 14.62
C VAL A 236 -49.81 41.29 14.00
N LEU A 237 -48.82 41.64 14.83
CA LEU A 237 -47.52 42.09 14.36
C LEU A 237 -46.89 40.85 13.74
N THR A 238 -47.00 40.70 12.43
CA THR A 238 -46.24 39.68 11.73
C THR A 238 -44.78 40.09 11.81
N ASP A 239 -43.96 39.28 12.49
CA ASP A 239 -42.49 39.39 12.54
C ASP A 239 -41.81 39.21 11.15
N LEU A 240 -42.51 39.49 10.06
CA LEU A 240 -42.00 39.42 8.69
C LEU A 240 -40.97 40.54 8.41
N ASP A 241 -41.07 41.68 9.08
CA ASP A 241 -40.18 42.84 8.84
C ASP A 241 -38.85 42.78 9.61
N ASN A 242 -38.76 41.94 10.66
CA ASN A 242 -37.53 41.78 11.46
C ASN A 242 -36.63 40.65 10.95
N ILE A 243 -37.16 39.69 10.19
CA ILE A 243 -36.36 38.57 9.65
C ILE A 243 -35.53 39.01 8.44
N ILE A 244 -35.98 40.01 7.66
CA ILE A 244 -35.28 40.48 6.46
C ILE A 244 -34.09 41.39 6.81
N LYS A 245 -34.15 42.12 7.93
CA LYS A 245 -33.08 43.06 8.33
C LYS A 245 -31.90 42.43 9.05
N ASN A 246 -32.08 41.23 9.61
CA ASN A 246 -31.01 40.52 10.35
C ASN A 246 -30.17 39.56 9.49
N SER A 247 -30.41 39.50 8.16
CA SER A 247 -29.60 38.70 7.24
C SER A 247 -28.43 39.45 6.60
N THR A 248 -28.22 40.71 6.94
CA THR A 248 -27.16 41.56 6.37
C THR A 248 -26.51 42.42 7.44
N SER A 249 -25.73 41.81 8.32
CA SER A 249 -24.64 42.48 9.05
C SER A 249 -23.72 41.39 9.61
N ASP A 250 -22.63 41.22 8.89
CA ASP A 250 -21.27 40.91 9.35
C ASP A 250 -21.05 40.46 10.80
N ASP A 251 -20.28 39.38 10.86
CA ASP A 251 -19.01 39.28 11.58
C ASP A 251 -18.90 38.40 12.84
N SER A 252 -17.81 37.64 12.78
CA SER A 252 -16.94 37.24 13.89
C SER A 252 -17.40 36.16 14.89
N TYR A 253 -16.63 35.06 14.85
CA TYR A 253 -15.90 34.51 15.99
C TYR A 253 -16.69 34.15 17.28
N LEU A 254 -16.90 32.85 17.50
CA LEU A 254 -16.85 32.14 18.78
C LEU A 254 -16.89 30.64 18.44
N GLY A 255 -15.93 29.82 18.84
CA GLY A 255 -15.50 29.65 20.22
C GLY A 255 -15.97 28.27 20.65
N THR A 256 -15.11 27.28 20.45
CA THR A 256 -15.29 25.90 20.91
C THR A 256 -15.38 25.87 22.44
N SER A 257 -16.46 25.35 22.99
CA SER A 257 -16.49 24.83 24.36
C SER A 257 -17.42 23.63 24.46
N SER A 258 -16.88 22.52 24.98
CA SER A 258 -17.51 21.43 25.75
C SER A 258 -18.77 20.77 25.15
N GLU A 259 -18.92 19.46 25.02
CA GLU A 259 -18.35 18.30 25.68
C GLU A 259 -18.80 17.13 24.80
N ASP A 260 -17.89 16.24 24.41
CA ASP A 260 -18.17 14.82 24.16
C ASP A 260 -16.83 14.15 23.85
N THR A 261 -16.05 13.99 24.92
CA THR A 261 -14.86 13.16 24.94
C THR A 261 -15.24 11.72 25.24
N ALA A 262 -14.62 10.83 24.46
CA ALA A 262 -14.47 9.39 24.63
C ALA A 262 -15.65 8.50 24.20
N TYR A 263 -15.49 7.79 23.08
CA TYR A 263 -15.01 6.39 23.13
C TYR A 263 -14.96 5.80 21.70
N TYR A 264 -13.80 5.77 21.06
CA TYR A 264 -13.47 4.72 20.09
C TYR A 264 -11.95 4.53 20.05
N SER A 265 -11.52 3.41 20.62
CA SER A 265 -10.13 2.97 20.69
C SER A 265 -9.54 2.82 19.29
N SER A 266 -8.45 3.56 19.04
CA SER A 266 -7.54 3.26 17.92
C SER A 266 -6.70 2.03 18.25
N PRO A 267 -6.34 1.20 17.25
CA PRO A 267 -5.43 0.07 17.45
C PRO A 267 -4.04 0.57 17.87
N GLN A 268 -3.46 -0.08 18.88
CA GLN A 268 -2.11 0.18 19.36
C GLN A 268 -1.09 0.08 18.20
N LYS A 269 -0.41 1.19 17.92
CA LYS A 269 0.86 1.17 17.20
C LYS A 269 1.97 0.83 18.19
N ASP A 270 2.64 -0.28 17.94
CA ASP A 270 3.90 -0.64 18.58
C ASP A 270 4.91 0.50 18.47
N THR A 271 5.23 1.13 19.60
CA THR A 271 6.22 2.20 19.74
C THR A 271 7.63 1.65 19.90
N ASN A 272 8.07 0.79 18.98
CA ASN A 272 9.45 0.29 18.94
C ASN A 272 10.03 0.25 17.52
N LYS A 273 9.78 1.30 16.73
CA LYS A 273 10.53 1.54 15.50
C LYS A 273 11.21 2.90 15.57
N LYS A 274 12.55 2.87 15.55
CA LYS A 274 13.43 4.04 15.46
C LYS A 274 12.92 4.97 14.35
N PRO A 275 13.01 6.30 14.53
CA PRO A 275 12.52 7.23 13.53
C PRO A 275 13.29 7.02 12.22
N ASP A 276 12.57 6.63 11.18
CA ASP A 276 13.07 6.62 9.81
C ASP A 276 13.56 8.03 9.51
N GLN A 277 14.89 8.18 9.40
CA GLN A 277 15.50 9.40 8.92
C GLN A 277 15.00 9.62 7.50
N VAL A 278 14.08 10.57 7.34
CA VAL A 278 13.65 11.06 6.03
C VAL A 278 14.92 11.34 5.21
N LEU A 279 15.09 10.61 4.10
CA LEU A 279 16.24 10.75 3.20
C LEU A 279 16.21 12.13 2.53
N THR A 280 16.64 13.15 3.27
CA THR A 280 16.78 14.49 2.74
C THR A 280 18.00 14.50 1.82
N ARG A 281 17.93 15.24 0.71
CA ARG A 281 19.03 15.39 -0.28
C ARG A 281 20.39 15.69 0.36
N ASN A 282 20.40 16.38 1.51
CA ASN A 282 21.61 16.70 2.28
C ASN A 282 22.22 15.48 2.99
N ASN A 283 21.40 14.54 3.47
CA ASN A 283 21.86 13.31 4.12
C ASN A 283 22.47 12.33 3.11
N ILE A 284 21.88 12.26 1.90
CA ILE A 284 22.43 11.46 0.79
C ILE A 284 23.77 12.03 0.33
N LYS A 285 23.89 13.36 0.18
CA LYS A 285 25.16 14.01 -0.16
C LYS A 285 26.24 13.78 0.90
N LYS A 286 25.87 13.81 2.19
CA LYS A 286 26.80 13.54 3.30
C LYS A 286 27.26 12.08 3.31
N ALA A 287 26.34 11.12 3.10
CA ALA A 287 26.67 9.70 3.00
C ALA A 287 27.54 9.39 1.77
N SER A 288 27.23 9.98 0.61
CA SER A 288 28.01 9.80 -0.62
C SER A 288 29.44 10.35 -0.49
N LYS A 289 29.62 11.49 0.19
CA LYS A 289 30.96 12.04 0.48
C LYS A 289 31.79 11.14 1.40
N ILE A 290 31.15 10.44 2.35
CA ILE A 290 31.83 9.49 3.25
C ILE A 290 32.26 8.23 2.48
N ILE A 291 31.43 7.73 1.57
CA ILE A 291 31.74 6.55 0.75
C ILE A 291 32.87 6.87 -0.23
N LEU A 292 32.81 8.02 -0.90
CA LEU A 292 33.86 8.46 -1.84
C LEU A 292 35.17 8.80 -1.12
N GLY A 293 35.13 9.32 0.11
CA GLY A 293 36.34 9.57 0.91
C GLY A 293 37.06 8.27 1.32
N LYS A 294 36.31 7.22 1.69
CA LYS A 294 36.90 5.91 2.06
C LYS A 294 37.57 5.18 0.90
N HIS A 295 37.22 5.49 -0.34
CA HIS A 295 37.82 4.87 -1.52
C HIS A 295 39.20 5.45 -1.87
N TYR A 296 39.55 6.64 -1.36
CA TYR A 296 40.87 7.26 -1.60
C TYR A 296 41.93 6.92 -0.54
N ASP A 297 41.52 6.52 0.66
CA ASP A 297 42.46 6.15 1.74
C ASP A 297 42.78 4.64 1.77
N GLY A 298 41.98 3.81 1.08
CA GLY A 298 42.18 2.35 1.01
C GLY A 298 43.30 1.89 0.06
N GLU A 299 43.71 2.70 -0.90
CA GLU A 299 44.72 2.33 -1.91
C GLU A 299 46.17 2.71 -1.54
N ARG A 300 46.40 3.37 -0.39
CA ARG A 300 47.77 3.72 0.06
C ARG A 300 48.38 2.78 1.09
N ASN A 301 47.62 1.83 1.65
CA ASN A 301 48.09 0.98 2.75
C ASN A 301 48.34 -0.49 2.36
N SER A 302 48.25 -0.87 1.08
CA SER A 302 48.46 -2.26 0.64
C SER A 302 49.84 -2.56 0.02
N THR A 303 50.77 -1.60 -0.07
CA THR A 303 52.10 -1.80 -0.67
C THR A 303 53.28 -1.75 0.32
N THR A 304 53.06 -1.98 1.62
CA THR A 304 54.18 -1.96 2.60
C THR A 304 54.15 -3.06 3.66
N ASN A 305 53.70 -4.27 3.33
CA ASN A 305 54.07 -5.41 4.18
C ASN A 305 54.12 -6.75 3.43
N ARG A 306 55.34 -7.29 3.40
CA ARG A 306 55.79 -8.64 3.01
C ARG A 306 55.83 -8.99 1.52
#